data_AF-A0AAW3MFL0-F1
#
_entry.id   AF-A0AAW3MFL0-F1
#
_cell.length_a   1.000
_cell.length_b   1.000
_cell.length_c   1.000
_cell.angle_alpha   90.00
_cell.angle_beta   90.00
_cell.angle_gamma   90.00
#
_symmetry.space_group_name_H-M   'P 1'
#
loop_
_entity.id
_entity.type
_entity.pdbx_description
1 polymer ?
#
loop_
_entity_poly.entity_id
_entity_poly.type
_entity_poly.pdbx_seq_one_letter_code
_entity_poly.pdbx_strand_id
1 'polypeptide(L)'
;MQTIQFMQEGHERRFDLLWRRLKPKQREDAAMVSMLYLATGQPQVLERFSDYFFPDSGEFFDREFLAEPYPSLALEAIIHLIVQLYNGRTTITIIELIERLDEQQMSLVLEAIKLRAYGCQMLQKVAKS
;
A
#
# COMPACT_ATOMS: atom_id res chain seq x y z
N MET A 1 19.95 8.78 -5.85
CA MET A 1 18.47 8.86 -5.90
C MET A 1 17.93 7.52 -5.46
N GLN A 2 17.26 7.47 -4.31
CA GLN A 2 16.60 6.25 -3.82
C GLN A 2 15.41 5.92 -4.75
N THR A 3 15.16 4.64 -5.01
CA THR A 3 14.04 4.14 -5.81
C THR A 3 13.19 3.20 -4.98
N ILE A 4 11.92 3.01 -5.34
CA ILE A 4 11.10 1.98 -4.69
C ILE A 4 11.62 0.58 -5.08
N GLN A 5 11.66 -0.31 -4.11
CA GLN A 5 11.98 -1.73 -4.32
C GLN A 5 10.72 -2.56 -4.18
N PHE A 6 10.27 -3.21 -5.24
CA PHE A 6 9.15 -4.16 -5.13
C PHE A 6 9.62 -5.44 -4.42
N MET A 7 8.95 -5.74 -3.31
CA MET A 7 9.22 -6.92 -2.48
C MET A 7 8.48 -8.15 -2.99
N GLN A 8 9.03 -9.35 -2.83
CA GLN A 8 8.39 -10.63 -3.21
C GLN A 8 8.13 -10.83 -4.71
N GLU A 9 7.94 -12.08 -5.10
CA GLU A 9 7.60 -12.42 -6.46
C GLU A 9 6.20 -11.91 -6.84
N GLY A 10 6.12 -11.25 -8.00
CA GLY A 10 4.87 -10.79 -8.60
C GLY A 10 4.26 -9.53 -7.96
N HIS A 11 4.88 -8.93 -6.95
CA HIS A 11 4.35 -7.69 -6.35
C HIS A 11 4.30 -6.55 -7.36
N GLU A 12 5.39 -6.30 -8.08
CA GLU A 12 5.41 -5.31 -9.16
C GLU A 12 4.30 -5.55 -10.18
N ARG A 13 4.10 -6.82 -10.59
CA ARG A 13 3.03 -7.18 -11.53
C ARG A 13 1.63 -6.86 -10.96
N ARG A 14 1.37 -7.19 -9.69
CA ARG A 14 0.08 -6.91 -9.02
C ARG A 14 -0.15 -5.40 -8.89
N PHE A 15 0.88 -4.67 -8.50
CA PHE A 15 0.88 -3.20 -8.45
C PHE A 15 0.55 -2.60 -9.81
N ASP A 16 1.28 -3.00 -10.85
CA ASP A 16 1.11 -2.49 -12.21
C ASP A 16 -0.31 -2.70 -12.76
N LEU A 17 -0.90 -3.87 -12.49
CA LEU A 17 -2.25 -4.19 -12.94
C LEU A 17 -3.30 -3.22 -12.38
N LEU A 18 -3.19 -2.86 -11.11
CA LEU A 18 -4.11 -1.92 -10.47
C LEU A 18 -3.75 -0.47 -10.77
N TRP A 19 -2.47 -0.13 -10.80
CA TRP A 19 -1.99 1.24 -11.07
C TRP A 19 -2.39 1.70 -12.47
N ARG A 20 -2.31 0.82 -13.48
CA ARG A 20 -2.73 1.12 -14.87
C ARG A 20 -4.24 1.34 -15.01
N ARG A 21 -5.06 0.93 -14.04
CA ARG A 21 -6.51 1.16 -14.03
C ARG A 21 -6.89 2.52 -13.43
N LEU A 22 -6.03 3.09 -12.57
CA LEU A 22 -6.23 4.42 -12.01
C LEU A 22 -6.30 5.50 -13.09
N LYS A 23 -7.04 6.57 -12.82
CA LYS A 23 -7.03 7.78 -13.67
C LYS A 23 -5.66 8.48 -13.60
N PRO A 24 -5.26 9.26 -14.62
CA PRO A 24 -3.94 9.91 -14.64
C PRO A 24 -3.61 10.71 -13.37
N LYS A 25 -4.56 11.51 -12.86
CA LYS A 25 -4.38 12.28 -11.62
C LYS A 25 -4.13 11.39 -10.39
N GLN A 26 -4.78 10.24 -10.32
CA GLN A 26 -4.64 9.29 -9.21
C GLN A 26 -3.31 8.54 -9.26
N ARG A 27 -2.75 8.31 -10.45
CA ARG A 27 -1.41 7.71 -10.63
C ARG A 27 -0.27 8.60 -10.13
N GLU A 28 -0.53 9.90 -10.01
CA GLU A 28 0.41 10.89 -9.51
C GLU A 28 0.16 11.23 -8.03
N ASP A 29 -0.94 10.75 -7.44
CA ASP A 29 -1.25 10.94 -6.03
C ASP A 29 -0.47 9.95 -5.15
N ALA A 30 0.50 10.48 -4.41
CA ALA A 30 1.34 9.70 -3.50
C ALA A 30 0.53 8.96 -2.43
N ALA A 31 -0.64 9.47 -2.01
CA ALA A 31 -1.53 8.79 -1.08
C ALA A 31 -2.06 7.50 -1.70
N MET A 32 -2.69 7.63 -2.86
CA MET A 32 -3.26 6.53 -3.64
C MET A 32 -2.20 5.49 -4.01
N VAL A 33 -1.04 5.95 -4.45
CA VAL A 33 0.00 5.04 -4.93
C VAL A 33 0.71 4.32 -3.79
N SER A 34 0.94 4.98 -2.64
CA SER A 34 1.54 4.32 -1.47
C SER A 34 0.62 3.28 -0.83
N MET A 35 -0.69 3.56 -0.71
CA MET A 35 -1.65 2.56 -0.23
C MET A 35 -1.72 1.37 -1.20
N LEU A 36 -1.69 1.62 -2.50
CA LEU A 36 -1.77 0.57 -3.51
C LEU A 36 -0.53 -0.32 -3.49
N TYR A 37 0.65 0.29 -3.42
CA TYR A 37 1.91 -0.40 -3.26
C TYR A 37 1.86 -1.36 -2.05
N LEU A 38 1.50 -0.84 -0.87
CA LEU A 38 1.46 -1.64 0.35
C LEU A 38 0.44 -2.79 0.25
N ALA A 39 -0.76 -2.52 -0.26
CA ALA A 39 -1.79 -3.55 -0.43
C ALA A 39 -1.33 -4.67 -1.37
N THR A 40 -0.71 -4.33 -2.50
CA THR A 40 -0.26 -5.33 -3.49
C THR A 40 0.97 -6.14 -3.08
N GLY A 41 1.72 -5.62 -2.10
CA GLY A 41 2.87 -6.28 -1.49
C GLY A 41 2.51 -7.37 -0.48
N GLN A 42 1.24 -7.48 -0.08
CA GLN A 42 0.76 -8.53 0.83
C GLN A 42 -0.45 -9.26 0.24
N PRO A 43 -0.30 -10.51 -0.26
CA PRO A 43 -1.39 -11.24 -0.92
C PRO A 43 -2.67 -11.36 -0.10
N GLN A 44 -2.55 -11.64 1.21
CA GLN A 44 -3.71 -11.75 2.12
C GLN A 44 -4.43 -10.42 2.31
N VAL A 45 -3.68 -9.31 2.29
CA VAL A 45 -4.27 -7.96 2.36
C VAL A 45 -4.90 -7.61 1.01
N LEU A 46 -4.26 -7.95 -0.10
CA LEU A 46 -4.74 -7.67 -1.45
C LEU A 46 -6.08 -8.35 -1.76
N GLU A 47 -6.25 -9.59 -1.33
CA GLU A 47 -7.49 -10.36 -1.51
C GLU A 47 -8.68 -9.56 -0.96
N ARG A 48 -8.60 -9.17 0.32
CA ARG A 48 -9.60 -8.31 0.97
C ARG A 48 -9.68 -6.92 0.34
N PHE A 49 -8.54 -6.28 0.09
CA PHE A 49 -8.47 -4.92 -0.44
C PHE A 49 -9.21 -4.78 -1.78
N SER A 50 -9.20 -5.84 -2.60
CA SER A 50 -9.84 -5.86 -3.92
C SER A 50 -11.37 -5.74 -3.87
N ASP A 51 -12.00 -6.10 -2.74
CA ASP A 51 -13.44 -5.96 -2.55
C ASP A 51 -13.87 -4.53 -2.19
N TYR A 52 -12.94 -3.72 -1.68
CA TYR A 52 -13.20 -2.36 -1.19
C TYR A 52 -12.57 -1.26 -2.03
N PHE A 53 -11.70 -1.62 -2.98
CA PHE A 53 -11.00 -0.68 -3.83
C PHE A 53 -11.37 -0.83 -5.30
N PHE A 54 -11.89 0.25 -5.87
CA PHE A 54 -12.34 0.30 -7.25
C PHE A 54 -11.37 1.18 -8.05
N PRO A 55 -10.33 0.61 -8.68
CA PRO A 55 -9.27 1.41 -9.29
C PRO A 55 -9.75 2.29 -10.46
N ASP A 56 -10.78 1.87 -11.19
CA ASP A 56 -11.28 2.63 -12.35
C ASP A 56 -11.98 3.95 -11.92
N SER A 57 -12.63 3.96 -10.74
CA SER A 57 -13.16 5.18 -10.13
C SER A 57 -12.14 5.86 -9.21
N GLY A 58 -11.25 5.06 -8.61
CA GLY A 58 -10.34 5.35 -7.50
C GLY A 58 -11.05 5.51 -6.17
N GLU A 59 -12.25 4.95 -6.03
CA GLU A 59 -12.97 4.90 -4.76
C GLU A 59 -12.38 3.81 -3.86
N PHE A 60 -12.26 4.13 -2.57
CA PHE A 60 -11.82 3.22 -1.53
C PHE A 60 -12.76 3.32 -0.34
N PHE A 61 -13.46 2.22 -0.06
CA PHE A 61 -14.40 2.08 1.06
C PHE A 61 -13.62 1.70 2.33
N ASP A 62 -12.89 2.68 2.88
CA ASP A 62 -11.92 2.49 3.96
C ASP A 62 -12.57 2.05 5.28
N ARG A 63 -13.78 2.50 5.57
CA ARG A 63 -14.51 2.14 6.80
C ARG A 63 -14.91 0.68 6.80
N GLU A 64 -15.48 0.21 5.69
CA GLU A 64 -15.87 -1.18 5.49
C GLU A 64 -14.62 -2.07 5.46
N PHE A 65 -13.56 -1.61 4.78
CA PHE A 65 -12.27 -2.29 4.78
C PHE A 65 -11.66 -2.44 6.18
N LEU A 66 -11.86 -1.49 7.11
CA LEU A 66 -11.39 -1.58 8.50
C LEU A 66 -12.31 -2.41 9.40
N ALA A 67 -13.56 -2.67 8.99
CA ALA A 67 -14.56 -3.31 9.85
C ALA A 67 -14.42 -4.83 9.91
N GLU A 68 -13.83 -5.49 8.90
CA GLU A 68 -13.70 -6.94 8.95
C GLU A 68 -12.64 -7.42 9.96
N PRO A 69 -12.79 -8.63 10.51
CA PRO A 69 -11.82 -9.20 11.45
C PRO A 69 -10.43 -9.37 10.83
N TYR A 70 -9.41 -9.28 11.68
CA TYR A 70 -8.01 -9.41 11.28
C TYR A 70 -7.49 -10.82 11.62
N PRO A 71 -6.79 -11.51 10.69
CA PRO A 71 -6.23 -12.84 10.98
C PRO A 71 -5.05 -12.79 11.96
N SER A 72 -4.36 -11.64 12.04
CA SER A 72 -3.21 -11.44 12.90
C SER A 72 -2.97 -9.96 13.19
N LEU A 73 -2.24 -9.67 14.27
CA LEU A 73 -1.82 -8.31 14.65
C LEU A 73 -0.92 -7.66 13.59
N ALA A 74 -0.14 -8.46 12.85
CA ALA A 74 0.69 -7.97 11.75
C ALA A 74 -0.16 -7.44 10.59
N LEU A 75 -1.20 -8.19 10.20
CA LEU A 75 -2.12 -7.77 9.14
C LEU A 75 -2.98 -6.59 9.56
N GLU A 76 -3.43 -6.56 10.82
CA GLU A 76 -4.10 -5.39 11.40
C GLU A 76 -3.21 -4.15 11.25
N ALA A 77 -1.93 -4.22 11.65
CA ALA A 77 -1.01 -3.10 11.54
C ALA A 77 -0.82 -2.62 10.09
N ILE A 78 -0.71 -3.55 9.13
CA ILE A 78 -0.58 -3.23 7.70
C ILE A 78 -1.85 -2.59 7.14
N ILE A 79 -3.03 -3.12 7.48
CA ILE A 79 -4.33 -2.60 7.05
C ILE A 79 -4.56 -1.18 7.60
N HIS A 80 -4.27 -0.96 8.88
CA HIS A 80 -4.32 0.37 9.46
C HIS A 80 -3.34 1.30 8.77
N LEU A 81 -2.11 0.85 8.49
CA LEU A 81 -1.16 1.69 7.76
C LEU A 81 -1.66 2.05 6.34
N ILE A 82 -2.31 1.13 5.62
CA ILE A 82 -2.90 1.42 4.29
C ILE A 82 -3.86 2.61 4.37
N VAL A 83 -4.81 2.58 5.31
CA VAL A 83 -5.77 3.68 5.49
C VAL A 83 -5.07 4.95 5.98
N GLN A 84 -4.07 4.81 6.85
CA GLN A 84 -3.29 5.94 7.35
C GLN A 84 -2.52 6.66 6.23
N LEU A 85 -1.90 5.91 5.33
CA LEU A 85 -1.20 6.46 4.16
C LEU A 85 -2.16 7.15 3.20
N TYR A 86 -3.35 6.58 3.00
CA TYR A 86 -4.37 7.12 2.10
C TYR A 86 -4.96 8.45 2.62
N ASN A 87 -5.49 8.47 3.83
CA ASN A 87 -6.30 9.60 4.30
C ASN A 87 -6.08 10.01 5.77
N GLY A 88 -5.22 9.31 6.51
CA GLY A 88 -4.88 9.64 7.89
C GLY A 88 -6.00 9.41 8.92
N ARG A 89 -7.07 8.67 8.56
CA ARG A 89 -8.27 8.48 9.41
C ARG A 89 -8.21 7.27 10.35
N THR A 90 -7.03 6.70 10.54
CA THR A 90 -6.81 5.65 11.54
C THR A 90 -5.65 6.03 12.43
N THR A 91 -5.25 5.15 13.34
CA THR A 91 -4.10 5.37 14.22
C THR A 91 -3.33 4.07 14.31
N ILE A 92 -2.12 4.09 13.77
CA ILE A 92 -1.10 3.06 13.97
C ILE A 92 0.14 3.77 14.46
N THR A 93 0.70 3.30 15.57
CA THR A 93 1.91 3.88 16.15
C THR A 93 3.16 3.24 15.56
N ILE A 94 4.28 3.96 15.63
CA ILE A 94 5.59 3.43 15.18
C ILE A 94 5.97 2.17 15.96
N ILE A 95 5.69 2.13 17.27
CA ILE A 95 6.04 0.98 18.10
C ILE A 95 5.22 -0.26 17.71
N GLU A 96 3.94 -0.09 17.35
CA GLU A 96 3.12 -1.20 16.85
C GLU A 96 3.65 -1.77 15.54
N LEU A 97 4.20 -0.93 14.64
CA LEU A 97 4.87 -1.43 13.44
C LEU A 97 6.13 -2.22 13.79
N ILE A 98 6.94 -1.72 14.75
CA ILE A 98 8.20 -2.37 15.15
C ILE A 98 7.96 -3.71 15.85
N GLU A 99 6.95 -3.80 16.72
CA GLU A 99 6.71 -5.00 17.54
C GLU A 99 5.91 -6.08 16.80
N ARG A 100 5.06 -5.70 15.84
CA ARG A 100 4.12 -6.64 15.20
C ARG A 100 4.56 -7.16 13.84
N LEU A 101 5.54 -6.51 13.20
CA LEU A 101 5.98 -6.86 11.85
C LEU A 101 7.30 -7.62 11.86
N ASP A 102 7.40 -8.62 10.99
CA ASP A 102 8.69 -9.25 10.68
C ASP A 102 9.57 -8.35 9.79
N GLU A 103 10.82 -8.77 9.55
CA GLU A 103 11.79 -8.02 8.74
C GLU A 103 11.29 -7.73 7.31
N GLN A 104 10.59 -8.69 6.71
CA GLN A 104 10.10 -8.58 5.33
C GLN A 104 8.92 -7.60 5.25
N GLN A 105 7.98 -7.71 6.19
CA GLN A 105 6.84 -6.82 6.34
C GLN A 105 7.28 -5.39 6.66
N MET A 106 8.25 -5.24 7.56
CA MET A 106 8.83 -3.93 7.89
C MET A 106 9.48 -3.30 6.66
N SER A 107 10.26 -4.06 5.89
CA SER A 107 10.88 -3.57 4.66
C SER A 107 9.83 -3.08 3.65
N LEU A 108 8.73 -3.82 3.47
CA LEU A 108 7.63 -3.42 2.61
C LEU A 108 6.97 -2.11 3.10
N VAL A 109 6.69 -2.01 4.39
CA VAL A 109 6.09 -0.83 5.03
C VAL A 109 6.97 0.41 4.87
N LEU A 110 8.28 0.28 5.04
CA LEU A 110 9.23 1.39 4.87
C LEU A 110 9.25 1.91 3.43
N GLU A 111 9.16 1.02 2.44
CA GLU A 111 9.04 1.42 1.04
C GLU A 111 7.73 2.17 0.75
N ALA A 112 6.61 1.75 1.35
CA ALA A 112 5.33 2.44 1.23
C ALA A 112 5.38 3.84 1.86
N ILE A 113 5.98 3.97 3.06
CA ILE A 113 6.19 5.26 3.73
C ILE A 113 7.09 6.17 2.90
N LYS A 114 8.18 5.61 2.35
CA LYS A 114 9.09 6.34 1.45
C LYS A 114 8.33 6.87 0.22
N LEU A 115 7.47 6.05 -0.39
CA LEU A 115 6.64 6.46 -1.53
C LEU A 115 5.69 7.60 -1.15
N ARG A 116 5.06 7.53 0.02
CA ARG A 116 4.16 8.58 0.52
C ARG A 116 4.90 9.90 0.78
N ALA A 117 6.07 9.82 1.40
CA ALA A 117 6.85 10.99 1.82
C ALA A 117 7.53 11.72 0.66
N TYR A 118 8.07 10.97 -0.32
CA TYR A 118 8.89 11.53 -1.40
C TYR A 118 8.17 11.55 -2.76
N GLY A 119 6.96 11.01 -2.84
CA GLY A 119 6.09 11.09 -4.01
C GLY A 119 6.36 10.07 -5.12
N CYS A 120 5.47 10.05 -6.12
CA CYS A 120 5.43 9.04 -7.19
C CYS A 120 6.66 9.04 -8.13
N GLN A 121 7.47 10.09 -8.10
CA GLN A 121 8.77 10.15 -8.78
C GLN A 121 9.71 9.00 -8.38
N MET A 122 9.51 8.42 -7.19
CA MET A 122 10.25 7.27 -6.69
C MET A 122 9.97 5.96 -7.49
N LEU A 123 8.87 5.91 -8.26
CA LEU A 123 8.52 4.79 -9.17
C LEU A 123 9.19 4.89 -10.54
N GLN A 124 9.50 6.10 -11.01
CA GLN A 124 9.81 6.39 -12.42
C GLN A 124 11.14 5.79 -12.93
N LYS A 125 11.96 5.19 -12.06
CA LYS A 125 13.20 4.52 -12.48
C LYS A 125 13.04 3.03 -12.79
N VAL A 126 11.88 2.43 -12.54
CA VAL A 126 11.63 1.01 -12.85
C VAL A 126 11.09 0.84 -14.29
N ALA A 127 10.39 1.83 -14.83
CA ALA A 127 9.79 1.79 -16.17
C ALA A 127 10.78 1.99 -17.35
N LYS A 128 12.10 1.85 -17.12
CA LYS A 128 13.14 1.91 -18.16
C LYS A 128 14.14 0.77 -17.97
N SER A 129 13.77 -0.42 -18.42
CA SER A 129 14.68 -1.50 -18.80
C SER A 129 13.98 -2.39 -19.81
#